data_AF-A0A1H7S0M3-F1
#
_entry.id   AF-A0A1H7S0M3-F1
#
_cell.length_a   1.000
_cell.length_b   1.000
_cell.length_c   1.000
_cell.angle_alpha   90.00
_cell.angle_beta   90.00
_cell.angle_gamma   90.00
#
_symmetry.space_group_name_H-M   'P 1'
#
loop_
_entity.id
_entity.type
_entity.pdbx_description
1 polymer ?
#
loop_
_entity_poly.entity_id
_entity_poly.type
_entity_poly.pdbx_seq_one_letter_code
_entity_poly.pdbx_strand_id
1 'polypeptide(L)'
;MLAWFAWLWFSPGSPPYRYQLAEEGPASKFPQLGLEAWPDLILARYEVYTEGVDQPLATGHVARRGQSAPVLLDWENRTSELLTSLDSKLPELAALSAAIAKHAPQDALILAWWDTSRQINLLSARDTLFKSHVGEPLIAPAMWRERTDAIRAYENKFWGAVPGDDERRKFQRFADALLAEPQQGAAILRELAGTREAYIAIHVTDLYKLGLMRPSQFDITYKNFPMEGNMHGLIGYLKQWMQDNTFITYTLQSLNDKMVRGYFLRDPKSSQTLVAQMLPFTQSQPLDLQALQLIYQQGGYWVYKIPGGKDAQADAPVQSTPQSAPPSTPREPAPAAPAGG
;
A
#
# COMPACT_ATOMS: atom_id res chain seq x y z
N MET A 1 34.18 21.33 30.65
CA MET A 1 34.27 21.49 29.17
C MET A 1 34.07 20.18 28.39
N LEU A 2 34.26 18.98 28.97
CA LEU A 2 34.03 17.70 28.27
C LEU A 2 32.54 17.37 27.98
N ALA A 3 31.61 17.88 28.79
CA ALA A 3 30.17 17.66 28.58
C ALA A 3 29.60 18.35 27.33
N TRP A 4 30.22 19.45 26.88
CA TRP A 4 29.78 20.21 25.71
C TRP A 4 30.23 19.56 24.39
N PHE A 5 31.41 18.94 24.39
CA PHE A 5 31.92 18.14 23.26
C PHE A 5 31.11 16.85 23.05
N ALA A 6 30.62 16.23 24.12
CA ALA A 6 29.69 15.11 23.99
C ALA A 6 28.36 15.55 23.35
N TRP A 7 27.82 16.71 23.73
CA TRP A 7 26.54 17.20 23.21
C TRP A 7 26.56 17.54 21.70
N LEU A 8 27.67 18.06 21.19
CA LEU A 8 27.88 18.30 19.75
C LEU A 8 28.08 17.01 18.93
N TRP A 9 28.59 15.94 19.54
CA TRP A 9 28.78 14.64 18.87
C TRP A 9 27.50 13.80 18.84
N PHE A 10 26.61 13.99 19.83
CA PHE A 10 25.35 13.25 19.97
C PHE A 10 24.11 13.99 19.46
N SER A 11 24.24 15.27 19.08
CA SER A 11 23.13 15.99 18.46
C SER A 11 23.11 15.70 16.97
N PRO A 12 22.08 15.03 16.43
CA PRO A 12 21.96 14.89 14.98
C PRO A 12 22.01 16.30 14.38
N GLY A 13 22.80 16.49 13.32
CA GLY A 13 22.96 17.79 12.67
C GLY A 13 21.61 18.40 12.27
N SER A 14 21.56 19.70 11.95
CA SER A 14 20.29 20.33 11.55
C SER A 14 19.65 19.60 10.37
N PRO A 15 18.32 19.34 10.40
CA PRO A 15 17.63 18.72 9.29
C PRO A 15 17.77 19.61 8.03
N PRO A 16 17.92 19.01 6.84
CA PRO A 16 18.16 19.77 5.62
C PRO A 16 16.92 20.50 5.08
N TYR A 17 15.76 20.34 5.72
CA TYR A 17 14.53 21.04 5.38
C TYR A 17 13.71 21.36 6.63
N ARG A 18 12.68 22.18 6.43
CA ARG A 18 11.66 22.50 7.44
C ARG A 18 10.27 22.51 6.84
N TYR A 19 9.30 22.04 7.62
CA TYR A 19 7.89 22.29 7.38
C TYR A 19 7.53 23.70 7.85
N GLN A 20 6.86 24.46 6.99
CA GLN A 20 6.28 25.75 7.32
C GLN A 20 4.77 25.67 7.17
N LEU A 21 4.04 25.94 8.26
CA LEU A 21 2.59 26.02 8.22
C LEU A 21 2.18 27.21 7.34
N ALA A 22 1.51 26.93 6.24
CA ALA A 22 0.99 27.95 5.35
C ALA A 22 -0.46 28.28 5.70
N GLU A 23 -1.25 27.27 6.07
CA GLU A 23 -2.67 27.45 6.35
C GLU A 23 -3.21 26.35 7.26
N GLU A 24 -4.14 26.67 8.16
CA GLU A 24 -4.87 25.70 8.98
C GLU A 24 -6.36 26.08 9.03
N GLY A 25 -7.24 25.09 9.17
CA GLY A 25 -8.67 25.30 9.33
C GLY A 25 -9.51 24.02 9.25
N PRO A 26 -10.84 24.15 9.33
CA PRO A 26 -11.75 23.03 9.10
C PRO A 26 -11.71 22.57 7.64
N ALA A 27 -12.23 21.36 7.37
CA ALA A 27 -12.32 20.81 6.00
C ALA A 27 -12.98 21.76 4.99
N SER A 28 -13.97 22.55 5.42
CA SER A 28 -14.67 23.53 4.57
C SER A 28 -13.77 24.66 4.04
N LYS A 29 -12.60 24.90 4.64
CA LYS A 29 -11.61 25.86 4.16
C LYS A 29 -10.79 25.33 2.98
N PHE A 30 -10.85 24.02 2.73
CA PHE A 30 -10.10 23.32 1.68
C PHE A 30 -11.05 22.55 0.74
N PRO A 31 -12.03 23.22 0.10
CA PRO A 31 -13.03 22.54 -0.74
C PRO A 31 -12.41 21.75 -1.89
N GLN A 32 -11.25 22.17 -2.39
CA GLN A 32 -10.51 21.48 -3.45
C GLN A 32 -10.04 20.06 -3.06
N LEU A 33 -10.02 19.72 -1.77
CA LEU A 33 -9.58 18.42 -1.28
C LEU A 33 -10.69 17.36 -1.27
N GLY A 34 -11.96 17.75 -1.48
CA GLY A 34 -13.09 16.81 -1.56
C GLY A 34 -13.34 16.04 -0.24
N LEU A 35 -13.16 16.71 0.90
CA LEU A 35 -13.28 16.11 2.23
C LEU A 35 -14.60 16.48 2.94
N GLU A 36 -15.65 16.80 2.19
CA GLU A 36 -16.95 17.24 2.73
C GLU A 36 -17.62 16.17 3.60
N ALA A 37 -17.34 14.89 3.34
CA ALA A 37 -17.83 13.78 4.15
C ALA A 37 -17.18 13.67 5.55
N TRP A 38 -16.14 14.46 5.82
CA TRP A 38 -15.39 14.47 7.09
C TRP A 38 -15.27 15.88 7.69
N PRO A 39 -16.41 16.51 8.06
CA PRO A 39 -16.45 17.90 8.52
C PRO A 39 -15.76 18.11 9.88
N ASP A 40 -15.51 17.03 10.62
CA ASP A 40 -14.87 17.03 11.94
C ASP A 40 -13.33 17.09 11.88
N LEU A 41 -12.75 16.98 10.68
CA LEU A 41 -11.31 17.07 10.50
C LEU A 41 -10.82 18.52 10.53
N ILE A 42 -9.71 18.73 11.23
CA ILE A 42 -8.89 19.93 11.11
C ILE A 42 -7.76 19.62 10.14
N LEU A 43 -7.63 20.47 9.12
CA LEU A 43 -6.66 20.35 8.06
C LEU A 43 -5.60 21.44 8.19
N ALA A 44 -4.37 21.10 7.85
CA ALA A 44 -3.27 22.04 7.75
C ALA A 44 -2.48 21.80 6.46
N ARG A 45 -2.14 22.89 5.76
CA ARG A 45 -1.27 22.90 4.59
C ARG A 45 0.13 23.32 5.02
N TYR A 46 1.10 22.46 4.74
CA TYR A 46 2.51 22.71 4.98
C TYR A 46 3.27 22.85 3.67
N GLU A 47 4.20 23.78 3.65
CA GLU A 47 5.18 23.95 2.58
C GLU A 47 6.56 23.53 3.10
N VAL A 48 7.33 22.84 2.26
CA VAL A 48 8.65 22.33 2.63
C VAL A 48 9.74 23.19 2.02
N TYR A 49 10.61 23.71 2.86
CA TYR A 49 11.72 24.58 2.44
C TYR A 49 13.06 23.99 2.83
N THR A 50 14.07 24.22 1.99
CA THR A 50 15.49 23.99 2.31
C THR A 50 16.24 25.31 2.35
N GLU A 51 17.40 25.33 2.99
CA GLU A 51 18.23 26.53 3.07
C GLU A 51 18.74 26.96 1.69
N GLY A 52 18.68 28.26 1.39
CA GLY A 52 19.16 28.81 0.12
C GLY A 52 18.21 28.63 -1.08
N VAL A 53 16.99 28.11 -0.87
CA VAL A 53 15.96 27.99 -1.92
C VAL A 53 14.69 28.72 -1.48
N ASP A 54 14.31 29.74 -2.25
CA ASP A 54 13.15 30.60 -1.93
C ASP A 54 11.80 29.96 -2.28
N GLN A 55 11.78 28.94 -3.14
CA GLN A 55 10.58 28.23 -3.55
C GLN A 55 10.40 26.94 -2.74
N PRO A 56 9.17 26.55 -2.39
CA PRO A 56 8.95 25.32 -1.66
C PRO A 56 9.27 24.10 -2.54
N LEU A 57 9.97 23.13 -1.95
CA LEU A 57 10.33 21.87 -2.60
C LEU A 57 9.14 20.91 -2.70
N ALA A 58 8.19 21.01 -1.77
CA ALA A 58 6.98 20.20 -1.75
C ALA A 58 5.87 20.92 -0.97
N THR A 59 4.63 20.49 -1.18
CA THR A 59 3.46 20.90 -0.39
C THR A 59 2.72 19.67 0.08
N GLY A 60 2.24 19.69 1.33
CA GLY A 60 1.47 18.59 1.89
C GLY A 60 0.25 19.09 2.66
N HIS A 61 -0.83 18.32 2.60
CA HIS A 61 -2.00 18.51 3.45
C HIS A 61 -2.05 17.43 4.51
N VAL A 62 -2.14 17.84 5.77
CA VAL A 62 -2.29 16.94 6.91
C VAL A 62 -3.65 17.12 7.55
N ALA A 63 -4.18 16.05 8.10
CA ALA A 63 -5.43 16.05 8.84
C ALA A 63 -5.26 15.50 10.25
N ARG A 64 -6.07 16.00 11.17
CA ARG A 64 -6.19 15.51 12.55
C ARG A 64 -7.64 15.51 12.99
N ARG A 65 -8.00 14.53 13.82
CA ARG A 65 -9.29 14.46 14.52
C ARG A 65 -9.03 14.76 15.99
N GLY A 66 -9.49 15.92 16.46
CA GLY A 66 -9.21 16.39 17.82
C GLY A 66 -7.71 16.55 18.10
N GLN A 67 -7.22 15.85 19.13
CA GLN A 67 -5.81 15.88 19.57
C GLN A 67 -4.98 14.70 19.03
N SER A 68 -5.49 13.97 18.02
CA SER A 68 -4.73 12.89 17.40
C SER A 68 -3.47 13.41 16.72
N ALA A 69 -2.46 12.55 16.58
CA ALA A 69 -1.30 12.84 15.75
C ALA A 69 -1.72 13.16 14.30
N PRO A 70 -1.01 14.08 13.61
CA PRO A 70 -1.31 14.44 12.24
C PRO A 70 -1.09 13.27 11.28
N VAL A 71 -1.98 13.15 10.29
CA VAL A 71 -1.91 12.16 9.21
C VAL A 71 -1.76 12.91 7.89
N LEU A 72 -0.73 12.57 7.11
CA LEU A 72 -0.56 13.10 5.76
C LEU A 72 -1.68 12.55 4.86
N LEU A 73 -2.45 13.43 4.21
CA LEU A 73 -3.52 13.06 3.29
C LEU A 73 -3.14 13.26 1.83
N ASP A 74 -2.38 14.31 1.55
CA ASP A 74 -2.01 14.71 0.21
C ASP A 74 -0.58 15.24 0.17
N TRP A 75 0.14 14.94 -0.91
CA TRP A 75 1.53 15.34 -1.11
C TRP A 75 1.81 15.64 -2.58
N GLU A 76 2.46 16.78 -2.82
CA GLU A 76 2.94 17.21 -4.12
C GLU A 76 4.44 17.51 -4.05
N ASN A 77 5.25 16.75 -4.79
CA ASN A 77 6.66 17.09 -4.99
C ASN A 77 6.78 18.14 -6.10
N ARG A 78 7.52 19.22 -5.84
CA ARG A 78 7.84 20.28 -6.82
C ARG A 78 9.26 20.17 -7.38
N THR A 79 9.94 19.08 -7.04
CA THR A 79 11.27 18.73 -7.51
C THR A 79 11.22 17.48 -8.39
N SER A 80 12.28 17.26 -9.17
CA SER A 80 12.44 16.03 -9.96
C SER A 80 12.75 14.81 -9.08
N GLU A 81 13.42 15.01 -7.94
CA GLU A 81 13.65 14.00 -6.93
C GLU A 81 12.50 13.95 -5.92
N LEU A 82 12.23 12.77 -5.38
CA LEU A 82 11.21 12.56 -4.35
C LEU A 82 11.73 12.96 -2.98
N LEU A 83 10.85 13.58 -2.20
CA LEU A 83 11.18 14.10 -0.89
C LEU A 83 10.14 13.66 0.14
N THR A 84 10.56 12.94 1.19
CA THR A 84 9.78 12.44 2.34
C THR A 84 8.61 11.50 2.02
N SER A 85 7.82 11.80 1.01
CA SER A 85 6.63 11.07 0.58
C SER A 85 6.51 11.05 -0.96
N LEU A 86 5.62 10.19 -1.43
CA LEU A 86 5.28 10.03 -2.83
C LEU A 86 4.03 10.84 -3.16
N ASP A 87 3.95 11.32 -4.40
CA ASP A 87 2.77 12.03 -4.90
C ASP A 87 1.53 11.15 -4.77
N SER A 88 0.47 11.70 -4.18
CA SER A 88 -0.78 10.99 -3.87
C SER A 88 -1.97 11.68 -4.54
N LYS A 89 -3.05 10.94 -4.76
CA LYS A 89 -4.33 11.50 -5.19
C LYS A 89 -5.36 11.31 -4.10
N LEU A 90 -5.57 12.38 -3.32
CA LEU A 90 -6.55 12.38 -2.24
C LEU A 90 -7.97 11.94 -2.68
N PRO A 91 -8.50 12.33 -3.85
CA PRO A 91 -9.82 11.85 -4.27
C PRO A 91 -9.92 10.33 -4.41
N GLU A 92 -8.84 9.66 -4.85
CA GLU A 92 -8.80 8.20 -4.95
C GLU A 92 -8.82 7.55 -3.56
N LEU A 93 -8.04 8.10 -2.63
CA LEU A 93 -7.99 7.65 -1.23
C LEU A 93 -9.32 7.88 -0.49
N ALA A 94 -9.97 9.02 -0.72
CA ALA A 94 -11.27 9.36 -0.14
C ALA A 94 -12.35 8.38 -0.62
N ALA A 95 -12.41 8.11 -1.93
CA ALA A 95 -13.31 7.12 -2.52
C ALA A 95 -13.06 5.71 -1.97
N LEU A 96 -11.79 5.27 -1.89
CA LEU A 96 -11.40 4.01 -1.27
C LEU A 96 -11.89 3.92 0.18
N SER A 97 -11.64 4.97 0.98
CA SER A 97 -11.99 4.99 2.40
C SER A 97 -13.51 4.97 2.61
N ALA A 98 -14.26 5.65 1.75
CA ALA A 98 -15.73 5.60 1.76
C ALA A 98 -16.25 4.19 1.39
N ALA A 99 -15.66 3.53 0.40
CA ALA A 99 -16.00 2.15 0.03
C ALA A 99 -15.70 1.18 1.18
N ILE A 100 -14.53 1.30 1.82
CA ILE A 100 -14.17 0.52 3.02
C ILE A 100 -15.18 0.78 4.15
N ALA A 101 -15.52 2.04 4.43
CA ALA A 101 -16.50 2.40 5.45
C ALA A 101 -17.89 1.79 5.17
N LYS A 102 -18.27 1.66 3.90
CA LYS A 102 -19.57 1.13 3.50
C LYS A 102 -19.65 -0.39 3.48
N HIS A 103 -18.57 -1.07 3.09
CA HIS A 103 -18.60 -2.49 2.74
C HIS A 103 -17.83 -3.41 3.69
N ALA A 104 -16.79 -2.92 4.37
CA ALA A 104 -16.05 -3.75 5.31
C ALA A 104 -16.83 -3.89 6.64
N PRO A 105 -16.85 -5.08 7.25
CA PRO A 105 -17.41 -5.28 8.60
C PRO A 105 -16.78 -4.35 9.66
N GLN A 106 -17.49 -4.12 10.77
CA GLN A 106 -17.02 -3.27 11.90
C GLN A 106 -15.78 -3.80 12.58
N ASP A 107 -15.66 -5.11 12.68
CA ASP A 107 -14.53 -5.81 13.25
C ASP A 107 -13.53 -6.29 12.19
N ALA A 108 -13.67 -5.91 10.92
CA ALA A 108 -12.66 -6.25 9.91
C ALA A 108 -11.35 -5.48 10.15
N LEU A 109 -10.22 -6.10 9.79
CA LEU A 109 -8.90 -5.47 9.83
C LEU A 109 -8.44 -5.11 8.41
N ILE A 110 -7.99 -3.87 8.22
CA ILE A 110 -7.37 -3.44 6.97
C ILE A 110 -5.85 -3.44 7.11
N LEU A 111 -5.17 -4.18 6.24
CA LEU A 111 -3.72 -4.15 6.08
C LEU A 111 -3.39 -3.22 4.91
N ALA A 112 -2.46 -2.30 5.10
CA ALA A 112 -1.93 -1.47 4.04
C ALA A 112 -0.51 -1.04 4.43
N TRP A 113 0.19 -0.30 3.57
CA TRP A 113 1.40 0.40 4.00
C TRP A 113 1.11 1.32 5.20
N TRP A 114 2.10 1.64 6.03
CA TRP A 114 1.85 2.33 7.31
C TRP A 114 1.18 3.70 7.15
N ASP A 115 1.51 4.44 6.10
CA ASP A 115 0.93 5.76 5.80
C ASP A 115 -0.52 5.62 5.33
N THR A 116 -0.77 4.74 4.36
CA THR A 116 -2.10 4.40 3.87
C THR A 116 -2.99 3.83 4.99
N SER A 117 -2.42 3.04 5.91
CA SER A 117 -3.14 2.48 7.06
C SER A 117 -3.68 3.58 7.99
N ARG A 118 -2.89 4.63 8.22
CA ARG A 118 -3.32 5.78 9.04
C ARG A 118 -4.38 6.61 8.32
N GLN A 119 -4.21 6.80 7.01
CA GLN A 119 -5.17 7.49 6.17
C GLN A 119 -6.53 6.78 6.16
N ILE A 120 -6.54 5.47 5.89
CA ILE A 120 -7.76 4.65 5.91
C ILE A 120 -8.38 4.66 7.30
N ASN A 121 -7.60 4.54 8.37
CA ASN A 121 -8.16 4.58 9.73
C ASN A 121 -8.87 5.92 10.02
N LEU A 122 -8.25 7.03 9.63
CA LEU A 122 -8.81 8.36 9.83
C LEU A 122 -10.14 8.56 9.06
N LEU A 123 -10.15 8.15 7.78
CA LEU A 123 -11.23 8.44 6.84
C LEU A 123 -12.35 7.38 6.85
N SER A 124 -12.04 6.12 7.13
CA SER A 124 -13.06 5.04 7.14
C SER A 124 -13.55 4.66 8.53
N ALA A 125 -12.86 5.11 9.58
CA ALA A 125 -13.03 4.66 10.97
C ALA A 125 -12.88 3.13 11.16
N ARG A 126 -12.31 2.41 10.17
CA ARG A 126 -11.98 0.99 10.28
C ARG A 126 -10.64 0.80 10.95
N ASP A 127 -10.52 -0.33 11.65
CA ASP A 127 -9.26 -0.70 12.28
C ASP A 127 -8.24 -1.11 11.23
N THR A 128 -7.00 -0.65 11.41
CA THR A 128 -5.89 -0.92 10.49
C THR A 128 -4.71 -1.50 11.26
N LEU A 129 -3.87 -2.28 10.56
CA LEU A 129 -2.73 -2.96 11.18
C LEU A 129 -1.71 -1.98 11.76
N PHE A 130 -1.51 -0.82 11.12
CA PHE A 130 -0.57 0.21 11.53
C PHE A 130 -1.29 1.53 11.84
N LYS A 131 -1.01 2.08 13.02
CA LYS A 131 -1.63 3.33 13.54
C LYS A 131 -0.60 4.43 13.77
N SER A 132 0.65 4.04 13.93
CA SER A 132 1.78 4.92 14.23
C SER A 132 2.49 5.40 12.97
N HIS A 133 3.18 6.53 13.06
CA HIS A 133 4.04 7.03 11.98
C HIS A 133 5.34 6.21 11.94
N VAL A 134 5.35 5.13 11.16
CA VAL A 134 6.52 4.23 11.10
C VAL A 134 7.73 4.92 10.46
N GLY A 135 7.51 5.73 9.42
CA GLY A 135 8.56 6.52 8.78
C GLY A 135 9.59 5.69 8.00
N GLU A 136 9.17 4.54 7.46
CA GLU A 136 10.03 3.63 6.70
C GLU A 136 9.41 3.23 5.33
N PRO A 137 10.18 3.21 4.23
CA PRO A 137 11.56 3.67 4.12
C PRO A 137 11.66 5.20 4.30
N LEU A 138 12.87 5.67 4.57
CA LEU A 138 13.17 7.10 4.50
C LEU A 138 13.35 7.49 3.03
N ILE A 139 12.49 8.36 2.51
CA ILE A 139 12.61 8.92 1.16
C ILE A 139 13.32 10.26 1.26
N ALA A 140 14.56 10.32 0.79
CA ALA A 140 15.35 11.55 0.80
C ALA A 140 16.23 11.64 -0.46
N PRO A 141 16.43 12.87 -1.00
CA PRO A 141 17.41 13.15 -2.04
C PRO A 141 18.79 12.58 -1.73
N ALA A 142 19.53 12.18 -2.77
CA ALA A 142 20.84 11.55 -2.60
C ALA A 142 21.83 12.44 -1.83
N MET A 143 21.77 13.75 -2.06
CA MET A 143 22.57 14.76 -1.38
C MET A 143 22.31 14.88 0.13
N TRP A 144 21.22 14.30 0.65
CA TRP A 144 20.87 14.31 2.07
C TRP A 144 21.14 12.99 2.79
N ARG A 145 21.76 12.02 2.11
CA ARG A 145 22.03 10.68 2.65
C ARG A 145 22.85 10.69 3.95
N GLU A 146 23.77 11.63 4.10
CA GLU A 146 24.59 11.78 5.32
C GLU A 146 23.81 12.39 6.50
N ARG A 147 22.60 12.92 6.26
CA ARG A 147 21.76 13.57 7.28
C ARG A 147 20.52 12.74 7.65
N THR A 148 20.53 11.45 7.33
CA THR A 148 19.37 10.57 7.52
C THR A 148 18.90 10.48 8.97
N ASP A 149 19.81 10.45 9.94
CA ASP A 149 19.46 10.44 11.37
C ASP A 149 18.79 11.76 11.82
N ALA A 150 19.28 12.89 11.31
CA ALA A 150 18.67 14.20 11.54
C ALA A 150 17.27 14.29 10.94
N ILE A 151 17.08 13.76 9.73
CA ILE A 151 15.77 13.70 9.10
C ILE A 151 14.83 12.82 9.92
N ARG A 152 15.23 11.61 10.33
CA ARG A 152 14.38 10.73 11.15
C ARG A 152 13.97 11.39 12.46
N ALA A 153 14.92 12.04 13.16
CA ALA A 153 14.62 12.73 14.40
C ALA A 153 13.62 13.88 14.18
N TYR A 154 13.79 14.63 13.10
CA TYR A 154 12.89 15.73 12.73
C TYR A 154 11.49 15.23 12.37
N GLU A 155 11.39 14.20 11.52
CA GLU A 155 10.13 13.56 11.12
C GLU A 155 9.39 13.00 12.33
N ASN A 156 10.07 12.24 13.20
CA ASN A 156 9.45 11.67 14.40
C ASN A 156 8.89 12.76 15.33
N LYS A 157 9.59 13.90 15.44
CA LYS A 157 9.12 15.04 16.23
C LYS A 157 7.92 15.72 15.59
N PHE A 158 7.92 15.90 14.27
CA PHE A 158 6.84 16.57 13.56
C PHE A 158 5.55 15.73 13.55
N TRP A 159 5.66 14.45 13.17
CA TRP A 159 4.49 13.58 13.03
C TRP A 159 4.00 13.01 14.36
N GLY A 160 4.89 12.89 15.35
CA GLY A 160 4.58 12.19 16.58
C GLY A 160 4.20 10.72 16.33
N ALA A 161 3.44 10.13 17.26
CA ALA A 161 2.96 8.74 17.17
C ALA A 161 4.07 7.75 16.75
N VAL A 162 5.20 7.79 17.45
CA VAL A 162 6.35 6.90 17.18
C VAL A 162 5.94 5.45 17.45
N PRO A 163 6.16 4.50 16.52
CA PRO A 163 5.75 3.12 16.71
C PRO A 163 6.60 2.44 17.79
N GLY A 164 5.95 1.57 18.56
CA GLY A 164 6.66 0.62 19.42
C GLY A 164 7.32 -0.50 18.63
N ASP A 165 8.20 -1.26 19.29
CA ASP A 165 9.00 -2.32 18.65
C ASP A 165 8.15 -3.42 18.01
N ASP A 166 6.98 -3.73 18.59
CA ASP A 166 6.07 -4.73 18.04
C ASP A 166 5.47 -4.31 16.70
N GLU A 167 5.05 -3.04 16.59
CA GLU A 167 4.51 -2.49 15.35
C GLU A 167 5.60 -2.41 14.27
N ARG A 168 6.83 -2.04 14.66
CA ARG A 168 8.00 -2.09 13.75
C ARG A 168 8.26 -3.50 13.23
N ARG A 169 8.25 -4.52 14.09
CA ARG A 169 8.43 -5.92 13.67
C ARG A 169 7.30 -6.39 12.75
N LYS A 170 6.05 -6.06 13.07
CA LYS A 170 4.90 -6.36 12.20
C LYS A 170 5.03 -5.67 10.85
N PHE A 171 5.54 -4.45 10.81
CA PHE A 171 5.78 -3.73 9.56
C PHE A 171 6.85 -4.39 8.69
N GLN A 172 7.98 -4.80 9.28
CA GLN A 172 9.00 -5.57 8.55
C GLN A 172 8.41 -6.87 7.99
N ARG A 173 7.65 -7.59 8.82
CA ARG A 173 7.00 -8.85 8.42
C ARG A 173 5.94 -8.65 7.33
N PHE A 174 5.21 -7.53 7.36
CA PHE A 174 4.27 -7.14 6.30
C PHE A 174 5.00 -6.90 4.98
N ALA A 175 6.13 -6.19 4.99
CA ALA A 175 6.92 -5.99 3.80
C ALA A 175 7.55 -7.29 3.28
N ASP A 176 8.00 -8.17 4.16
CA ASP A 176 8.51 -9.48 3.78
C ASP A 176 7.38 -10.34 3.14
N ALA A 177 6.13 -10.20 3.60
CA ALA A 177 4.97 -10.83 2.98
C ALA A 177 4.73 -10.34 1.55
N LEU A 178 4.90 -9.04 1.31
CA LEU A 178 4.76 -8.44 -0.01
C LEU A 178 5.83 -8.91 -1.01
N LEU A 179 7.03 -9.25 -0.53
CA LEU A 179 8.14 -9.77 -1.33
C LEU A 179 8.18 -11.29 -1.49
N ALA A 180 7.41 -12.02 -0.69
CA ALA A 180 7.29 -13.46 -0.82
C ALA A 180 6.51 -13.85 -2.09
N GLU A 181 6.63 -15.11 -2.50
CA GLU A 181 5.74 -15.68 -3.53
C GLU A 181 4.28 -15.63 -3.06
N PRO A 182 3.28 -15.60 -3.97
CA PRO A 182 1.91 -15.22 -3.63
C PRO A 182 1.29 -16.02 -2.47
N GLN A 183 1.43 -17.34 -2.48
CA GLN A 183 0.84 -18.22 -1.46
C GLN A 183 1.51 -18.01 -0.08
N GLN A 184 2.84 -17.89 -0.06
CA GLN A 184 3.59 -17.65 1.16
C GLN A 184 3.29 -16.26 1.72
N GLY A 185 3.26 -15.24 0.86
CA GLY A 185 2.91 -13.88 1.24
C GLY A 185 1.50 -13.80 1.83
N ALA A 186 0.51 -14.41 1.18
CA ALA A 186 -0.86 -14.47 1.67
C ALA A 186 -0.97 -15.16 3.04
N ALA A 187 -0.20 -16.23 3.28
CA ALA A 187 -0.14 -16.88 4.59
C ALA A 187 0.43 -15.96 5.68
N ILE A 188 1.51 -15.23 5.39
CA ILE A 188 2.09 -14.26 6.33
C ILE A 188 1.09 -13.12 6.62
N LEU A 189 0.41 -12.59 5.60
CA LEU A 189 -0.64 -11.58 5.76
C LEU A 189 -1.78 -12.10 6.64
N ARG A 190 -2.18 -13.36 6.46
CA ARG A 190 -3.22 -14.01 7.27
C ARG A 190 -2.81 -14.14 8.72
N GLU A 191 -1.57 -14.56 8.98
CA GLU A 191 -1.04 -14.62 10.34
C GLU A 191 -0.96 -13.23 11.01
N LEU A 192 -0.61 -12.17 10.26
CA LEU A 192 -0.66 -10.78 10.76
C LEU A 192 -2.09 -10.34 11.09
N ALA A 193 -3.07 -10.79 10.31
CA ALA A 193 -4.48 -10.48 10.52
C ALA A 193 -5.14 -11.30 11.65
N GLY A 194 -4.57 -12.45 12.00
CA GLY A 194 -5.16 -13.38 12.94
C GLY A 194 -6.50 -13.94 12.45
N THR A 195 -7.46 -14.07 13.36
CA THR A 195 -8.77 -14.72 13.10
C THR A 195 -9.84 -13.78 12.52
N ARG A 196 -9.54 -12.49 12.38
CA ARG A 196 -10.49 -11.49 11.89
C ARG A 196 -10.67 -11.63 10.38
N GLU A 197 -11.84 -11.28 9.87
CA GLU A 197 -11.95 -10.96 8.45
C GLU A 197 -10.98 -9.81 8.15
N ALA A 198 -10.20 -9.95 7.08
CA ALA A 198 -9.19 -8.95 6.76
C ALA A 198 -9.00 -8.75 5.27
N TYR A 199 -8.63 -7.53 4.95
CA TYR A 199 -8.40 -7.07 3.59
C TYR A 199 -7.02 -6.44 3.53
N ILE A 200 -6.38 -6.50 2.35
CA ILE A 200 -5.19 -5.74 2.05
C ILE A 200 -5.51 -4.69 1.00
N ALA A 201 -5.16 -3.43 1.27
CA ALA A 201 -5.15 -2.35 0.30
C ALA A 201 -3.70 -2.05 -0.07
N ILE A 202 -3.36 -2.26 -1.34
CA ILE A 202 -2.04 -1.98 -1.90
C ILE A 202 -2.17 -0.84 -2.91
N HIS A 203 -1.19 0.06 -2.93
CA HIS A 203 -1.08 1.12 -3.94
C HIS A 203 0.16 0.91 -4.80
N VAL A 204 0.10 1.33 -6.06
CA VAL A 204 1.25 1.26 -7.00
C VAL A 204 2.52 1.94 -6.46
N THR A 205 2.39 2.96 -5.60
CA THR A 205 3.55 3.61 -4.96
C THR A 205 4.27 2.70 -3.97
N ASP A 206 3.58 1.73 -3.39
CA ASP A 206 4.16 0.83 -2.38
C ASP A 206 5.26 -0.03 -2.98
N LEU A 207 5.22 -0.27 -4.30
CA LEU A 207 6.29 -0.92 -5.05
C LEU A 207 7.63 -0.20 -4.87
N TYR A 208 7.64 1.14 -5.02
CA TYR A 208 8.88 1.91 -4.89
C TYR A 208 9.33 2.00 -3.43
N LYS A 209 8.39 2.16 -2.48
CA LYS A 209 8.71 2.12 -1.04
C LYS A 209 9.38 0.79 -0.67
N LEU A 210 8.87 -0.32 -1.20
CA LEU A 210 9.41 -1.64 -0.96
C LEU A 210 10.81 -1.82 -1.57
N GLY A 211 11.02 -1.34 -2.80
CA GLY A 211 12.33 -1.31 -3.45
C GLY A 211 13.39 -0.51 -2.68
N LEU A 212 13.01 0.64 -2.12
CA LEU A 212 13.88 1.43 -1.25
C LEU A 212 14.23 0.68 0.05
N MET A 213 13.27 -0.08 0.59
CA MET A 213 13.46 -0.79 1.86
C MET A 213 14.23 -2.11 1.72
N ARG A 214 14.17 -2.73 0.53
CA ARG A 214 14.76 -4.04 0.22
C ARG A 214 15.41 -4.07 -1.18
N PRO A 215 16.39 -3.19 -1.45
CA PRO A 215 16.95 -3.02 -2.80
C PRO A 215 17.64 -4.27 -3.36
N SER A 216 18.08 -5.20 -2.50
CA SER A 216 18.68 -6.47 -2.92
C SER A 216 17.66 -7.57 -3.24
N GLN A 217 16.38 -7.35 -2.93
CA GLN A 217 15.31 -8.34 -3.10
C GLN A 217 14.28 -7.93 -4.16
N PHE A 218 14.18 -6.64 -4.44
CA PHE A 218 13.18 -6.07 -5.34
C PHE A 218 13.79 -4.98 -6.22
N ASP A 219 14.18 -5.33 -7.44
CA ASP A 219 14.77 -4.41 -8.41
C ASP A 219 13.68 -3.65 -9.15
N ILE A 220 13.43 -2.44 -8.65
CA ILE A 220 12.44 -1.54 -9.19
C ILE A 220 13.01 -0.14 -9.39
N THR A 221 12.57 0.51 -10.46
CA THR A 221 12.74 1.94 -10.64
C THR A 221 11.44 2.60 -11.08
N TYR A 222 11.43 3.93 -11.08
CA TYR A 222 10.33 4.71 -11.65
C TYR A 222 10.84 5.72 -12.66
N LYS A 223 9.94 6.17 -13.54
CA LYS A 223 10.18 7.31 -14.42
C LYS A 223 8.88 8.08 -14.64
N ASN A 224 8.97 9.40 -14.60
CA ASN A 224 7.87 10.28 -14.96
C ASN A 224 7.89 10.53 -16.47
N PHE A 225 6.72 10.47 -17.09
CA PHE A 225 6.50 10.75 -18.51
C PHE A 225 5.46 11.86 -18.63
N PRO A 226 5.74 12.91 -19.43
CA PRO A 226 4.73 13.91 -19.75
C PRO A 226 3.61 13.29 -20.59
N MET A 227 2.37 13.69 -20.32
CA MET A 227 1.15 13.27 -20.99
C MET A 227 0.51 14.50 -21.65
N GLU A 228 1.13 15.00 -22.73
CA GLU A 228 0.64 16.16 -23.49
C GLU A 228 -0.45 15.74 -24.50
N GLY A 229 -1.51 15.07 -24.05
CA GLY A 229 -2.64 14.66 -24.89
C GLY A 229 -2.36 13.56 -25.95
N ASN A 230 -1.11 13.12 -26.10
CA ASN A 230 -0.72 12.09 -27.07
C ASN A 230 -0.37 10.75 -26.38
N MET A 231 -1.41 10.01 -25.97
CA MET A 231 -1.24 8.67 -25.38
C MET A 231 -0.55 7.68 -26.34
N HIS A 232 -0.66 7.86 -27.66
CA HIS A 232 0.03 7.02 -28.64
C HIS A 232 1.55 7.22 -28.63
N GLY A 233 2.03 8.46 -28.39
CA GLY A 233 3.45 8.75 -28.21
C GLY A 233 4.03 8.11 -26.96
N LEU A 234 3.27 8.09 -25.85
CA LEU A 234 3.69 7.49 -24.58
C LEU A 234 4.09 6.02 -24.73
N ILE A 235 3.33 5.23 -25.51
CA ILE A 235 3.63 3.81 -25.74
C ILE A 235 5.00 3.63 -26.41
N GLY A 236 5.35 4.49 -27.38
CA GLY A 236 6.66 4.48 -28.02
C GLY A 236 7.79 4.75 -27.02
N TYR A 237 7.64 5.79 -26.20
CA TYR A 237 8.62 6.12 -25.16
C TYR A 237 8.76 5.01 -24.12
N LEU A 238 7.66 4.38 -23.70
CA LEU A 238 7.68 3.26 -22.75
C LEU A 238 8.41 2.06 -23.34
N LYS A 239 8.13 1.68 -24.59
CA LYS A 239 8.81 0.57 -25.26
C LYS A 239 10.31 0.81 -25.39
N GLN A 240 10.71 2.02 -25.81
CA GLN A 240 12.12 2.38 -25.91
C GLN A 240 12.79 2.33 -24.53
N TRP A 241 12.16 2.92 -23.51
CA TRP A 241 12.68 2.92 -22.14
C TRP A 241 12.84 1.50 -21.58
N MET A 242 11.88 0.62 -21.82
CA MET A 242 11.93 -0.80 -21.47
C MET A 242 13.14 -1.50 -22.11
N GLN A 243 13.36 -1.28 -23.42
CA GLN A 243 14.45 -1.90 -24.18
C GLN A 243 15.81 -1.39 -23.75
N ASP A 244 16.00 -0.06 -23.69
CA ASP A 244 17.28 0.58 -23.35
C ASP A 244 17.78 0.18 -21.96
N ASN A 245 16.85 -0.13 -21.05
CA ASN A 245 17.16 -0.43 -19.66
C ASN A 245 16.86 -1.87 -19.29
N THR A 246 16.59 -2.76 -20.25
CA THR A 246 16.38 -4.19 -20.04
C THR A 246 15.31 -4.54 -18.98
N PHE A 247 14.25 -3.74 -18.89
CA PHE A 247 13.11 -4.03 -18.02
C PHE A 247 12.21 -5.10 -18.63
N ILE A 248 11.62 -5.95 -17.80
CA ILE A 248 10.76 -7.06 -18.27
C ILE A 248 9.27 -6.75 -18.16
N THR A 249 8.87 -5.91 -17.20
CA THR A 249 7.48 -5.47 -17.07
C THR A 249 7.40 -4.07 -16.46
N TYR A 250 6.24 -3.42 -16.64
CA TYR A 250 5.95 -2.13 -16.03
C TYR A 250 4.48 -2.01 -15.65
N THR A 251 4.19 -1.09 -14.73
CA THR A 251 2.84 -0.60 -14.43
C THR A 251 2.84 0.92 -14.42
N LEU A 252 1.67 1.55 -14.57
CA LEU A 252 1.53 3.00 -14.70
C LEU A 252 0.62 3.57 -13.61
N GLN A 253 0.98 4.76 -13.14
CA GLN A 253 0.20 5.58 -12.23
C GLN A 253 -0.02 6.96 -12.86
N SER A 254 -1.27 7.39 -13.02
CA SER A 254 -1.54 8.81 -13.33
C SER A 254 -1.24 9.65 -12.09
N LEU A 255 -0.38 10.66 -12.23
CA LEU A 255 -0.12 11.65 -11.17
C LEU A 255 -1.09 12.83 -11.31
N ASN A 256 -1.28 13.31 -12.54
CA ASN A 256 -2.25 14.32 -12.92
C ASN A 256 -2.54 14.19 -14.43
N ASP A 257 -3.36 15.10 -14.97
CA ASP A 257 -3.76 15.09 -16.38
C ASP A 257 -2.58 15.23 -17.36
N LYS A 258 -1.44 15.71 -16.88
CA LYS A 258 -0.25 16.01 -17.69
C LYS A 258 0.93 15.08 -17.41
N MET A 259 0.83 14.16 -16.44
CA MET A 259 1.96 13.35 -16.03
C MET A 259 1.55 11.96 -15.55
N VAL A 260 2.30 10.97 -16.04
CA VAL A 260 2.18 9.56 -15.64
C VAL A 260 3.53 9.10 -15.10
N ARG A 261 3.52 8.34 -14.01
CA ARG A 261 4.70 7.64 -13.49
C ARG A 261 4.62 6.18 -13.89
N GLY A 262 5.64 5.70 -14.60
CA GLY A 262 5.85 4.27 -14.81
C GLY A 262 6.73 3.69 -13.71
N TYR A 263 6.40 2.48 -13.27
CA TYR A 263 7.20 1.66 -12.36
C TYR A 263 7.66 0.41 -13.12
N PHE A 264 8.95 0.10 -13.05
CA PHE A 264 9.60 -0.88 -13.92
C PHE A 264 10.34 -1.93 -13.11
N LEU A 265 10.10 -3.21 -13.42
CA LEU A 265 10.84 -4.33 -12.84
C LEU A 265 11.87 -4.86 -13.83
N ARG A 266 13.08 -5.12 -13.35
CA ARG A 266 14.19 -5.59 -14.19
C ARG A 266 14.28 -7.12 -14.27
N ASP A 267 13.89 -7.82 -13.23
CA ASP A 267 14.18 -9.24 -13.08
C ASP A 267 12.92 -10.10 -12.83
N PRO A 268 12.93 -11.39 -13.24
CA PRO A 268 11.78 -12.27 -13.04
C PRO A 268 11.42 -12.53 -11.57
N LYS A 269 12.40 -12.52 -10.65
CA LYS A 269 12.15 -12.75 -9.22
C LYS A 269 11.30 -11.63 -8.64
N SER A 270 11.59 -10.37 -8.98
CA SER A 270 10.77 -9.22 -8.59
C SER A 270 9.34 -9.35 -9.12
N SER A 271 9.16 -9.81 -10.36
CA SER A 271 7.82 -10.03 -10.94
C SER A 271 7.03 -11.17 -10.28
N GLN A 272 7.69 -12.13 -9.62
CA GLN A 272 7.04 -13.26 -8.94
C GLN A 272 6.59 -12.95 -7.50
N THR A 273 6.93 -11.78 -6.98
CA THR A 273 6.51 -11.35 -5.64
C THR A 273 5.00 -11.14 -5.55
N LEU A 274 4.43 -11.31 -4.35
CA LEU A 274 3.00 -11.08 -4.10
C LEU A 274 2.57 -9.67 -4.54
N VAL A 275 3.35 -8.64 -4.20
CA VAL A 275 3.02 -7.25 -4.57
C VAL A 275 2.97 -7.03 -6.08
N ALA A 276 3.86 -7.66 -6.84
CA ALA A 276 3.88 -7.56 -8.30
C ALA A 276 2.69 -8.30 -8.92
N GLN A 277 2.22 -9.40 -8.31
CA GLN A 277 1.06 -10.16 -8.77
C GLN A 277 -0.28 -9.50 -8.38
N MET A 278 -0.31 -8.64 -7.37
CA MET A 278 -1.49 -7.87 -6.94
C MET A 278 -1.70 -6.56 -7.72
N LEU A 279 -0.77 -6.16 -8.57
CA LEU A 279 -0.80 -4.87 -9.27
C LEU A 279 -0.74 -5.06 -10.77
N PRO A 280 -1.30 -4.15 -11.58
CA PRO A 280 -1.50 -4.35 -13.02
C PRO A 280 -0.21 -4.09 -13.80
N PHE A 281 0.80 -4.93 -13.58
CA PHE A 281 1.96 -5.04 -14.44
C PHE A 281 1.57 -5.66 -15.78
N THR A 282 2.26 -5.28 -16.86
CA THR A 282 2.00 -5.81 -18.21
C THR A 282 2.09 -7.33 -18.35
N GLN A 283 2.74 -8.02 -17.42
CA GLN A 283 2.88 -9.47 -17.38
C GLN A 283 2.10 -10.15 -16.25
N SER A 284 1.33 -9.38 -15.47
CA SER A 284 0.53 -9.88 -14.35
C SER A 284 -0.94 -10.02 -14.75
N GLN A 285 -1.68 -10.88 -14.04
CA GLN A 285 -3.13 -11.01 -14.15
C GLN A 285 -3.76 -10.94 -12.77
N PRO A 286 -3.90 -9.73 -12.18
CA PRO A 286 -4.28 -9.62 -10.77
C PRO A 286 -5.73 -10.05 -10.48
N LEU A 287 -6.57 -10.18 -11.51
CA LEU A 287 -7.93 -10.75 -11.44
C LEU A 287 -7.92 -12.27 -11.22
N ASP A 288 -6.88 -12.95 -11.70
CA ASP A 288 -6.76 -14.41 -11.65
C ASP A 288 -5.88 -14.89 -10.47
N LEU A 289 -5.45 -13.96 -9.62
CA LEU A 289 -4.64 -14.25 -8.44
C LEU A 289 -5.40 -15.17 -7.47
N GLN A 290 -4.92 -16.39 -7.30
CA GLN A 290 -5.57 -17.39 -6.44
C GLN A 290 -5.25 -17.19 -4.95
N ALA A 291 -4.10 -16.57 -4.63
CA ALA A 291 -3.65 -16.42 -3.26
C ALA A 291 -4.49 -15.42 -2.45
N LEU A 292 -5.10 -14.44 -3.13
CA LEU A 292 -5.94 -13.39 -2.55
C LEU A 292 -7.04 -13.03 -3.54
N GLN A 293 -8.25 -12.74 -3.07
CA GLN A 293 -9.36 -12.40 -3.95
C GLN A 293 -9.47 -10.88 -4.14
N LEU A 294 -9.31 -10.38 -5.37
CA LEU A 294 -9.55 -8.98 -5.69
C LEU A 294 -11.04 -8.64 -5.53
N ILE A 295 -11.37 -7.59 -4.78
CA ILE A 295 -12.76 -7.20 -4.49
C ILE A 295 -13.09 -5.77 -4.86
N TYR A 296 -12.08 -4.90 -4.97
CA TYR A 296 -12.30 -3.48 -5.25
C TYR A 296 -11.04 -2.84 -5.85
N GLN A 297 -11.25 -1.84 -6.72
CA GLN A 297 -10.20 -1.03 -7.32
C GLN A 297 -10.66 0.42 -7.37
N GLN A 298 -9.73 1.33 -7.10
CA GLN A 298 -9.97 2.77 -7.22
C GLN A 298 -8.66 3.46 -7.59
N GLY A 299 -8.55 3.91 -8.83
CA GLY A 299 -7.33 4.55 -9.33
C GLY A 299 -6.09 3.66 -9.15
N GLY A 300 -5.09 4.14 -8.41
CA GLY A 300 -3.88 3.36 -8.10
C GLY A 300 -4.03 2.30 -6.99
N TYR A 301 -5.19 2.23 -6.33
CA TYR A 301 -5.43 1.31 -5.21
C TYR A 301 -6.11 0.01 -5.65
N TRP A 302 -5.60 -1.11 -5.14
CA TRP A 302 -6.13 -2.45 -5.34
C TRP A 302 -6.41 -3.10 -3.99
N VAL A 303 -7.64 -3.57 -3.79
CA VAL A 303 -8.08 -4.14 -2.51
C VAL A 303 -8.42 -5.60 -2.69
N TYR A 304 -7.79 -6.43 -1.87
CA TYR A 304 -7.96 -7.87 -1.86
C TYR A 304 -8.52 -8.34 -0.52
N LYS A 305 -9.42 -9.32 -0.56
CA LYS A 305 -9.77 -10.13 0.61
C LYS A 305 -8.67 -11.15 0.86
N ILE A 306 -8.17 -11.19 2.09
CA ILE A 306 -7.17 -12.17 2.52
C ILE A 306 -7.92 -13.42 2.98
N PRO A 307 -7.71 -14.61 2.37
CA PRO A 307 -8.41 -15.84 2.76
C PRO A 307 -8.25 -16.18 4.24
N GLY A 308 -9.29 -16.77 4.82
CA GLY A 308 -9.38 -17.09 6.25
C GLY A 308 -10.20 -16.07 7.07
N GLY A 309 -10.38 -16.36 8.36
CA GLY A 309 -11.27 -15.63 9.26
C GLY A 309 -12.54 -16.44 9.61
N LYS A 310 -13.27 -16.05 10.66
CA LYS A 310 -14.43 -16.80 11.19
C LYS A 310 -15.52 -17.09 10.14
N ASP A 311 -15.62 -16.28 9.08
CA ASP A 311 -16.62 -16.46 8.02
C ASP A 311 -16.16 -17.34 6.85
N ALA A 312 -14.85 -17.67 6.76
CA ALA A 312 -14.34 -18.57 5.71
C ALA A 312 -14.77 -20.04 5.90
N GLN A 313 -15.38 -20.37 7.05
CA GLN A 313 -15.98 -21.68 7.32
C GLN A 313 -17.43 -21.80 6.86
N ALA A 314 -18.09 -20.70 6.48
CA ALA A 314 -19.47 -20.72 5.95
C ALA A 314 -19.53 -20.97 4.43
N ASP A 315 -18.47 -20.62 3.69
CA ASP A 315 -18.40 -20.71 2.23
C ASP A 315 -17.56 -21.90 1.71
N ALA A 316 -17.15 -22.82 2.59
CA ALA A 316 -16.58 -24.08 2.12
C ALA A 316 -17.68 -24.88 1.41
N PRO A 317 -17.52 -25.29 0.13
CA PRO A 317 -18.49 -26.16 -0.50
C PRO A 317 -18.56 -27.44 0.32
N VAL A 318 -19.75 -27.70 0.87
CA VAL A 318 -20.09 -28.98 1.49
C VAL A 318 -19.70 -30.05 0.47
N GLN A 319 -18.63 -30.79 0.75
CA GLN A 319 -18.35 -32.01 0.03
C GLN A 319 -19.55 -32.91 0.26
N SER A 320 -20.42 -32.99 -0.75
CA SER A 320 -21.48 -33.98 -0.82
C SER A 320 -20.81 -35.34 -0.82
N THR A 321 -20.75 -35.95 0.36
CA THR A 321 -20.53 -37.39 0.54
C THR A 321 -21.45 -38.13 -0.43
N PRO A 322 -20.93 -39.05 -1.26
CA PRO A 322 -21.78 -39.88 -2.10
C PRO A 322 -22.76 -40.64 -1.22
N GLN A 323 -24.04 -40.38 -1.39
CA GLN A 323 -25.10 -41.22 -0.86
C GLN A 323 -24.85 -42.65 -1.32
N SER A 324 -24.67 -43.53 -0.33
CA SER A 324 -24.57 -44.97 -0.51
C SER A 324 -25.77 -45.46 -1.32
N ALA A 325 -25.48 -46.22 -2.38
CA ALA A 325 -26.48 -46.88 -3.21
C ALA A 325 -27.45 -47.72 -2.35
N PRO A 326 -28.75 -47.78 -2.70
CA PRO A 326 -29.69 -48.67 -2.03
C PRO A 326 -29.32 -50.15 -2.30
N PRO A 327 -29.58 -51.06 -1.35
CA PRO A 327 -29.26 -52.47 -1.52
C PRO A 327 -30.14 -53.11 -2.62
N SER A 328 -29.47 -53.84 -3.49
CA SER A 328 -30.05 -54.68 -4.54
C SER A 328 -31.05 -55.68 -3.94
N THR A 329 -32.24 -55.75 -4.50
CA THR A 329 -33.23 -56.79 -4.24
C THR A 329 -32.68 -58.18 -4.59
N PRO A 330 -32.93 -59.22 -3.78
CA PRO A 330 -32.54 -60.59 -4.13
C PRO A 330 -33.37 -61.09 -5.31
N ARG A 331 -32.69 -61.61 -6.34
CA ARG A 331 -33.30 -62.29 -7.48
C ARG A 331 -33.67 -63.70 -7.06
N GLU A 332 -34.96 -64.01 -7.09
CA GLU A 332 -35.54 -65.34 -6.88
C GLU A 332 -35.01 -66.34 -7.94
N PRO A 333 -34.61 -67.56 -7.57
CA PRO A 333 -34.11 -68.54 -8.54
C PRO A 333 -35.26 -69.25 -9.28
N ALA A 334 -35.17 -69.29 -10.62
CA ALA A 334 -36.07 -70.06 -11.46
C ALA A 334 -35.82 -71.58 -11.31
N PRO A 335 -36.87 -72.43 -11.35
CA PRO A 335 -36.76 -73.87 -11.16
C PRO A 335 -36.19 -74.59 -12.39
N ALA A 336 -35.43 -75.65 -12.09
CA ALA A 336 -34.75 -76.52 -13.04
C ALA A 336 -35.74 -77.37 -13.88
N ALA A 337 -35.40 -77.55 -15.16
CA ALA A 337 -36.06 -78.47 -16.09
C ALA A 337 -35.59 -79.94 -15.83
N PRO A 338 -36.36 -80.94 -16.29
CA PRO A 338 -36.39 -82.28 -15.70
C PRO A 338 -35.26 -83.20 -16.18
N ALA A 339 -34.83 -84.11 -15.29
CA ALA A 339 -34.00 -85.25 -15.65
C ALA A 339 -34.88 -86.37 -16.24
N GLY A 340 -34.43 -86.95 -17.36
CA GLY A 340 -34.96 -88.19 -17.89
C GLY A 340 -34.57 -89.40 -17.04
N GLY A 341 -35.40 -90.45 -17.12
CA GLY A 341 -35.21 -91.74 -16.45
C GLY A 341 -36.52 -92.30 -15.94
#